data_AF-A0A832ISN1-F1
#
_entry.id   AF-A0A832ISN1-F1
#
_cell.length_a   1.000
_cell.length_b   1.000
_cell.length_c   1.000
_cell.angle_alpha   90.00
_cell.angle_beta   90.00
_cell.angle_gamma   90.00
#
_symmetry.space_group_name_H-M   'P 1'
#
loop_
_entity.id
_entity.type
_entity.pdbx_description
1 polymer ?
#
loop_
_entity_poly.entity_id
_entity_poly.type
_entity_poly.pdbx_seq_one_letter_code
_entity_poly.pdbx_strand_id
1 'polypeptide(L)'
;MYLFTSESVSAGHPDKCADTIADTIVDRLLELDSNARVATEVFISGKHIVIGGEVKTDLPLSEAFYRLCALDALSSIGYPEEGFTEEQTLYPDHRSPLLLPLLTLFCLIHAAPAFAAQTITLDNGDRLTGTVERIGDGIVKVKTGYAGTISIEWKKVREIRSDDEPMHVRLTGNGTIPVKSIIRNGDRILLDQQSE
;
A
#
# COMPACT_ATOMS: atom_id res chain seq x y z
N MET A 1 -17.09 -19.02 28.20
CA MET A 1 -15.99 -18.96 27.21
C MET A 1 -15.63 -17.51 27.03
N TYR A 2 -14.35 -17.13 27.19
CA TYR A 2 -13.87 -15.75 27.05
C TYR A 2 -12.84 -15.74 25.92
N LEU A 3 -13.08 -14.92 24.90
CA LEU A 3 -12.16 -14.71 23.78
C LEU A 3 -11.38 -13.43 24.06
N PHE A 4 -10.05 -13.53 23.97
CA PHE A 4 -9.12 -12.42 24.08
C PHE A 4 -8.14 -12.46 22.92
N THR A 5 -7.80 -11.29 22.37
CA THR A 5 -6.82 -11.13 21.30
C THR A 5 -5.93 -9.95 21.60
N SER A 6 -4.65 -10.05 21.24
CA SER A 6 -3.67 -8.98 21.29
C SER A 6 -2.83 -9.04 20.01
N GLU A 7 -2.35 -7.88 19.55
CA GLU A 7 -1.47 -7.74 18.40
C GLU A 7 -0.17 -7.03 18.80
N SER A 8 0.85 -7.22 17.97
CA SER A 8 2.14 -6.56 18.09
C SER A 8 2.70 -6.32 16.70
N VAL A 9 3.44 -5.24 16.53
CA VAL A 9 4.11 -4.89 15.27
C VAL A 9 5.62 -4.95 15.44
N SER A 10 6.34 -5.14 14.34
CA SER A 10 7.81 -5.14 14.35
C SER A 10 8.36 -3.71 14.48
N ALA A 11 9.67 -3.60 14.73
CA ALA A 11 10.35 -2.30 14.80
C ALA A 11 10.26 -1.49 13.50
N GLY A 12 10.06 -2.15 12.35
CA GLY A 12 9.86 -1.50 11.05
C GLY A 12 8.43 -0.97 10.82
N HIS A 13 7.53 -1.07 11.80
CA HIS A 13 6.26 -0.36 11.70
C HIS A 13 6.50 1.15 11.82
N PRO A 14 5.90 2.02 10.97
CA PRO A 14 6.15 3.46 10.99
C PRO A 14 6.02 4.09 12.38
N ASP A 15 5.01 3.70 13.15
CA ASP A 15 4.85 4.15 14.54
C ASP A 15 6.03 3.75 15.43
N LYS A 16 6.53 2.52 15.29
CA LYS A 16 7.70 2.05 16.06
C LYS A 16 9.00 2.69 15.58
N CYS A 17 9.11 3.03 14.30
CA CYS A 17 10.22 3.84 13.80
C CYS A 17 10.21 5.24 14.42
N ALA A 18 9.04 5.88 14.52
CA ALA A 18 8.90 7.17 15.17
C ALA A 18 9.28 7.10 16.66
N ASP A 19 8.78 6.09 17.38
CA ASP A 19 9.16 5.81 18.77
C ASP A 19 10.68 5.67 18.92
N THR A 20 11.32 4.86 18.06
CA THR A 20 12.76 4.59 18.12
C THR A 20 13.61 5.84 17.85
N ILE A 21 13.20 6.68 16.90
CA ILE A 21 13.88 7.96 16.62
C ILE A 21 13.75 8.88 17.84
N ALA A 22 12.56 8.99 18.43
CA ALA A 22 12.34 9.81 19.61
C ALA A 22 13.20 9.35 20.80
N ASP A 23 13.22 8.04 21.07
CA ASP A 23 14.03 7.44 22.13
C ASP A 23 15.53 7.64 21.88
N THR A 24 16.00 7.50 20.64
CA THR A 24 17.42 7.75 20.28
C THR A 24 17.85 9.19 20.59
N ILE A 25 16.96 10.16 20.38
CA ILE A 25 17.21 11.56 20.73
C ILE A 25 17.27 11.74 22.25
N VAL A 26 16.33 11.14 22.99
CA VAL A 26 16.30 11.17 24.46
C VAL A 26 17.59 10.56 25.03
N ASP A 27 17.97 9.37 24.56
CA ASP A 27 19.16 8.66 25.02
C ASP A 27 20.43 9.50 24.80
N ARG A 28 20.63 10.01 23.58
CA ARG A 28 21.81 10.84 23.29
C ARG A 28 21.88 12.12 24.10
N LEU A 29 20.74 12.76 24.33
CA LEU A 29 20.69 13.97 25.14
C LEU A 29 20.98 13.66 26.61
N LEU A 30 20.44 12.57 27.16
CA LEU A 30 20.67 12.17 28.54
C LEU A 30 22.08 11.62 28.79
N GLU A 31 22.69 11.00 27.78
CA GLU A 31 24.10 10.58 27.81
C GLU A 31 25.05 11.78 27.91
N LEU A 32 24.76 12.86 27.19
CA LEU A 32 25.60 14.07 27.14
C LEU A 32 25.27 15.07 28.26
N ASP A 33 24.01 15.12 28.68
CA ASP A 33 23.48 15.99 29.74
C ASP A 33 22.39 15.25 30.55
N SER A 34 22.80 14.68 31.67
CA SER A 34 21.91 13.95 32.59
C SER A 34 20.73 14.78 33.16
N ASN A 35 20.76 16.12 33.05
CA ASN A 35 19.68 17.01 33.49
C ASN A 35 18.76 17.45 32.35
N ALA A 36 19.01 16.99 31.11
CA ALA A 36 18.20 17.33 29.96
C ALA A 36 16.72 16.99 30.20
N ARG A 37 15.83 17.86 29.70
CA ARG A 37 14.39 17.61 29.62
C ARG A 37 14.01 17.55 28.15
N VAL A 38 13.47 16.42 27.73
CA VAL A 38 13.23 16.11 26.33
C VAL A 38 11.78 15.67 26.20
N ALA A 39 11.03 16.38 25.36
CA ALA A 39 9.66 16.06 24.96
C ALA A 39 9.60 16.14 23.44
N THR A 40 10.30 15.22 22.77
CA THR A 40 10.36 15.15 21.31
C THR A 40 9.30 14.22 20.74
N GLU A 41 8.62 14.69 19.71
CA GLU A 41 7.62 13.95 18.94
C GLU A 41 8.11 13.78 17.50
N VAL A 42 7.83 12.61 16.91
CA VAL A 42 8.30 12.27 15.56
C VAL A 42 7.13 11.89 14.67
N PHE A 43 7.02 12.54 13.52
CA PHE A 43 6.05 12.20 12.48
C PHE A 43 6.78 11.71 11.23
N ILE A 44 6.37 10.56 10.70
CA ILE A 44 6.98 9.93 9.52
C ILE A 44 5.92 9.73 8.44
N SER A 45 6.21 10.19 7.22
CA SER A 45 5.38 9.90 6.05
C SER A 45 6.20 9.90 4.76
N GLY A 46 6.17 8.78 4.04
CA GLY A 46 6.99 8.59 2.85
C GLY A 46 8.48 8.75 3.16
N LYS A 47 9.14 9.70 2.49
CA LYS A 47 10.56 10.04 2.71
C LYS A 47 10.77 11.25 3.64
N HIS A 48 9.75 11.63 4.40
CA HIS A 48 9.80 12.80 5.28
C HIS A 48 9.73 12.39 6.75
N ILE A 49 10.60 13.00 7.54
CA ILE A 49 10.63 12.88 9.00
C ILE A 49 10.55 14.30 9.55
N VAL A 50 9.56 14.53 10.40
CA VAL A 50 9.40 15.79 11.13
C VAL A 50 9.64 15.49 12.60
N ILE A 51 10.64 16.16 13.18
CA ILE A 51 10.95 16.10 14.61
C ILE A 51 10.48 17.41 15.22
N GLY A 52 9.56 17.33 16.18
CA GLY A 52 9.00 18.47 16.90
C GLY A 52 9.04 18.30 18.41
N GLY A 53 8.48 19.26 19.14
CA GLY A 53 8.40 19.26 20.60
C GLY A 53 9.42 20.20 21.26
N GLU A 54 9.71 19.95 22.55
CA GLU A 54 10.57 20.81 23.36
C GLU A 54 11.78 20.08 23.93
N VAL A 55 12.95 20.73 23.87
CA VAL A 55 14.17 20.25 24.51
C VAL A 55 14.78 21.38 25.33
N LYS A 56 15.12 21.05 26.58
CA LYS A 56 15.92 21.90 27.47
C LYS A 56 17.20 21.16 27.85
N THR A 57 18.33 21.70 27.43
CA THR A 57 19.68 21.19 27.74
C THR A 57 20.68 22.33 27.63
N ASP A 58 21.84 22.18 28.26
CA ASP A 58 22.97 23.11 28.12
C ASP A 58 23.82 22.82 26.86
N LEU A 59 23.50 21.75 26.12
CA LEU A 59 24.21 21.35 24.91
C LEU A 59 23.82 22.23 23.70
N PRO A 60 24.79 22.57 22.82
CA PRO A 60 24.48 23.23 21.56
C PRO A 60 23.83 22.24 20.59
N LEU A 61 22.53 22.39 20.36
CA LEU A 61 21.79 21.54 19.41
C LEU A 61 21.78 22.14 18.01
N SER A 62 21.84 21.27 17.00
CA SER A 62 21.81 21.65 15.59
C SER A 62 20.93 20.69 14.80
N GLU A 63 20.50 21.09 13.61
CA GLU A 63 19.78 20.21 12.68
C GLU A 63 20.58 18.93 12.39
N ALA A 64 21.90 19.04 12.24
CA ALA A 64 22.78 17.91 11.99
C ALA A 64 22.74 16.86 13.12
N PHE A 65 22.64 17.29 14.39
CA PHE A 65 22.48 16.38 15.52
C PHE A 65 21.22 15.53 15.38
N TYR A 66 20.06 16.17 15.14
CA TYR A 66 18.79 15.46 14.99
C TYR A 66 18.78 14.54 13.77
N ARG A 67 19.37 15.01 12.65
CA ARG A 67 19.50 14.22 11.43
C ARG A 67 20.31 12.93 11.67
N LEU A 68 21.42 13.03 12.38
CA LEU A 68 22.23 11.85 12.71
C LEU A 68 21.47 10.88 13.62
N CYS A 69 20.77 11.38 14.65
CA CYS A 69 19.94 10.53 15.51
C CYS A 69 18.89 9.75 14.70
N ALA A 70 18.20 10.42 13.77
CA ALA A 70 17.21 9.76 12.92
C ALA A 70 17.83 8.70 12.01
N LEU A 71 18.99 8.97 11.41
CA LEU A 71 19.69 8.01 10.55
C LEU A 71 20.22 6.81 11.33
N ASP A 72 20.77 7.03 12.52
CA ASP A 72 21.28 5.96 13.37
C ASP A 72 20.13 5.05 13.85
N ALA A 73 19.00 5.63 14.26
CA ALA A 73 17.79 4.90 14.60
C ALA A 73 17.30 4.05 13.41
N LEU A 74 17.12 4.65 12.24
CA LEU A 74 16.66 3.94 11.03
C LEU A 74 17.64 2.84 10.61
N SER A 75 18.94 3.09 10.66
CA SER A 75 19.99 2.12 10.37
C SER A 75 19.93 0.94 11.34
N SER A 76 19.72 1.18 12.64
CA SER A 76 19.57 0.14 13.66
C SER A 76 18.34 -0.75 13.45
N ILE A 77 17.26 -0.19 12.90
CA ILE A 77 16.05 -0.95 12.54
C ILE A 77 16.28 -1.77 11.27
N GLY A 78 17.20 -1.33 10.39
CA GLY A 78 17.56 -2.00 9.14
C GLY A 78 17.07 -1.28 7.88
N TYR A 79 16.70 0.00 7.98
CA TYR A 79 16.38 0.82 6.81
C TYR A 79 17.69 1.27 6.13
N PRO A 80 17.89 0.93 4.84
CA PRO A 80 19.08 1.37 4.11
C PRO A 80 19.00 2.87 3.77
N GLU A 81 20.15 3.54 3.65
CA GLU A 81 20.21 4.97 3.30
C GLU A 81 19.58 5.29 1.94
N GLU A 82 19.70 4.36 0.98
CA GLU A 82 19.11 4.45 -0.35
C GLU A 82 17.58 4.30 -0.35
N GLY A 83 17.00 3.93 0.80
CA GLY A 83 15.60 3.53 0.93
C GLY A 83 15.35 2.15 0.35
N PHE A 84 14.09 1.70 0.41
CA PHE A 84 13.73 0.41 -0.17
C PHE A 84 13.63 0.49 -1.68
N THR A 85 14.12 -0.53 -2.36
CA THR A 85 13.82 -0.75 -3.76
C THR A 85 12.34 -1.07 -3.92
N GLU A 86 11.82 -0.93 -5.14
CA GLU A 86 10.43 -1.21 -5.45
C GLU A 86 10.04 -2.65 -5.04
N GLU A 87 10.93 -3.62 -5.27
CA GLU A 87 10.73 -5.03 -4.90
C GLU A 87 10.68 -5.25 -3.38
N GLN A 88 11.29 -4.36 -2.61
CA GLN A 88 11.31 -4.39 -1.15
C GLN A 88 10.10 -3.66 -0.55
N THR A 89 9.37 -2.89 -1.35
CA THR A 89 8.15 -2.19 -0.92
C THR A 89 6.89 -2.93 -1.34
N LEU A 90 5.87 -2.91 -0.49
CA LEU A 90 4.51 -3.27 -0.91
C LEU A 90 3.97 -2.14 -1.81
N TYR A 91 4.31 -2.17 -3.10
CA TYR A 91 3.76 -1.28 -4.12
C TYR A 91 2.60 -2.00 -4.83
N PRO A 92 1.33 -1.65 -4.55
CA PRO A 92 0.18 -2.38 -5.08
C PRO A 92 -0.05 -2.20 -6.59
N ASP A 93 0.53 -1.17 -7.21
CA ASP A 93 0.23 -0.75 -8.59
C ASP A 93 1.34 -1.05 -9.62
N HIS A 94 2.46 -1.68 -9.25
CA HIS A 94 3.54 -1.91 -10.21
C HIS A 94 3.53 -3.34 -10.78
N ARG A 95 3.14 -3.46 -12.06
CA ARG A 95 3.55 -4.59 -12.90
C ARG A 95 4.90 -4.25 -13.50
N SER A 96 5.94 -5.00 -13.17
CA SER A 96 7.20 -4.93 -13.91
C SER A 96 6.96 -5.43 -15.35
N PRO A 97 7.34 -4.67 -16.40
CA PRO A 97 7.39 -5.23 -17.73
C PRO A 97 8.53 -6.25 -17.77
N LEU A 98 8.19 -7.52 -18.02
CA LEU A 98 9.17 -8.60 -18.20
C LEU A 98 10.11 -8.25 -19.36
N LEU A 99 11.32 -7.81 -19.05
CA LEU A 99 12.42 -7.71 -20.00
C LEU A 99 13.17 -9.05 -20.02
N LEU A 100 12.72 -9.97 -20.89
CA LEU A 100 13.42 -11.22 -21.17
C LEU A 100 14.63 -10.96 -22.08
N PRO A 101 15.80 -11.56 -21.82
CA PRO A 101 16.92 -11.50 -22.74
C PRO A 101 16.59 -12.24 -24.03
N LEU A 102 16.94 -11.62 -25.14
CA LEU A 102 16.74 -12.12 -26.50
C LEU A 102 17.66 -13.34 -26.75
N LEU A 103 17.21 -14.56 -26.42
CA LEU A 103 17.50 -15.80 -27.17
C LEU A 103 16.88 -17.02 -26.45
N THR A 104 15.78 -17.57 -26.99
CA THR A 104 15.63 -19.01 -27.31
C THR A 104 14.28 -19.30 -27.96
N LEU A 105 14.37 -19.43 -29.28
CA LEU A 105 13.61 -20.21 -30.26
C LEU A 105 12.49 -21.17 -29.77
N PHE A 106 11.26 -20.90 -30.25
CA PHE A 106 10.25 -21.81 -30.84
C PHE A 106 9.87 -23.13 -30.12
N CYS A 107 8.65 -23.20 -29.60
CA CYS A 107 7.64 -24.19 -30.03
C CYS A 107 6.23 -23.87 -29.48
N LEU A 108 5.27 -23.96 -30.38
CA LEU A 108 3.83 -23.76 -30.27
C LEU A 108 3.16 -24.55 -29.12
N ILE A 109 2.26 -23.91 -28.35
CA ILE A 109 0.84 -24.31 -28.11
C ILE A 109 0.27 -23.66 -26.82
N HIS A 110 -0.89 -23.01 -26.99
CA HIS A 110 -1.81 -22.34 -26.04
C HIS A 110 -1.43 -20.95 -25.52
N ALA A 111 -2.24 -19.97 -25.96
CA ALA A 111 -2.33 -18.63 -25.40
C ALA A 111 -2.49 -18.70 -23.87
N ALA A 112 -1.51 -18.15 -23.16
CA ALA A 112 -1.67 -17.84 -21.74
C ALA A 112 -2.82 -16.84 -21.60
N PRO A 113 -3.69 -16.97 -20.58
CA PRO A 113 -4.68 -15.95 -20.32
C PRO A 113 -3.91 -14.71 -19.88
N ALA A 114 -4.08 -13.59 -20.59
CA ALA A 114 -3.70 -12.31 -20.04
C ALA A 114 -4.50 -12.14 -18.73
N PHE A 115 -3.81 -12.18 -17.59
CA PHE A 115 -4.41 -11.91 -16.30
C PHE A 115 -4.79 -10.42 -16.24
N ALA A 116 -5.97 -10.08 -16.77
CA ALA A 116 -6.56 -8.76 -16.57
C ALA A 116 -6.93 -8.65 -15.08
N ALA A 117 -6.03 -8.08 -14.28
CA ALA A 117 -6.34 -7.74 -12.90
C ALA A 117 -7.24 -6.50 -12.90
N GLN A 118 -8.31 -6.57 -12.11
CA GLN A 118 -9.13 -5.41 -11.79
C GLN A 118 -8.78 -4.91 -10.39
N THR A 119 -8.89 -3.60 -10.22
CA THR A 119 -8.86 -2.93 -8.93
C THR A 119 -10.29 -2.68 -8.48
N ILE A 120 -10.67 -3.27 -7.34
CA ILE A 120 -11.96 -3.09 -6.69
C ILE A 120 -11.77 -2.15 -5.50
N THR A 121 -12.39 -0.97 -5.56
CA THR A 121 -12.40 0.01 -4.47
C THR A 121 -13.69 -0.14 -3.67
N LEU A 122 -13.57 -0.26 -2.35
CA LEU A 122 -14.71 -0.35 -1.42
C LEU A 122 -15.13 1.03 -0.89
N ASP A 123 -16.33 1.10 -0.33
CA ASP A 123 -16.89 2.34 0.24
C ASP A 123 -16.09 2.87 1.44
N ASN A 124 -15.39 2.02 2.17
CA ASN A 124 -14.52 2.42 3.28
C ASN A 124 -13.14 2.89 2.81
N GLY A 125 -12.84 2.84 1.51
CA GLY A 125 -11.55 3.24 0.93
C GLY A 125 -10.58 2.09 0.69
N ASP A 126 -10.89 0.87 1.18
CA ASP A 126 -10.05 -0.30 0.95
C ASP A 126 -10.00 -0.66 -0.55
N ARG A 127 -8.86 -1.24 -0.97
CA ARG A 127 -8.65 -1.68 -2.35
C ARG A 127 -8.28 -3.15 -2.39
N LEU A 128 -8.85 -3.86 -3.35
CA LEU A 128 -8.58 -5.25 -3.63
C LEU A 128 -8.20 -5.41 -5.09
N THR A 129 -7.09 -6.09 -5.36
CA THR A 129 -6.68 -6.42 -6.73
C THR A 129 -6.94 -7.90 -7.00
N GLY A 130 -7.47 -8.19 -8.18
CA GLY A 130 -7.76 -9.57 -8.59
C GLY A 130 -8.67 -9.63 -9.82
N THR A 131 -8.97 -10.85 -10.26
CA THR A 131 -9.86 -11.05 -11.40
C THR A 131 -11.31 -11.18 -10.91
N VAL A 132 -12.20 -10.32 -11.38
CA VAL A 132 -13.64 -10.42 -11.11
C VAL A 132 -14.21 -11.61 -11.88
N GLU A 133 -14.54 -12.69 -11.17
CA GLU A 133 -15.08 -13.92 -11.77
C GLU A 133 -16.59 -13.81 -12.02
N ARG A 134 -17.31 -13.08 -11.14
CA ARG A 134 -18.77 -12.92 -11.22
C ARG A 134 -19.24 -11.69 -10.47
N ILE A 135 -20.21 -10.99 -11.06
CA ILE A 135 -21.06 -10.01 -10.38
C ILE A 135 -22.50 -10.50 -10.53
N GLY A 136 -23.18 -10.76 -9.42
CA GLY A 136 -24.54 -11.28 -9.43
C GLY A 136 -25.04 -11.58 -8.02
N ASP A 137 -26.36 -11.66 -7.85
CA ASP A 137 -27.00 -11.96 -6.55
C ASP A 137 -26.56 -11.01 -5.42
N GLY A 138 -26.22 -9.76 -5.77
CA GLY A 138 -25.72 -8.76 -4.81
C GLY A 138 -24.29 -9.02 -4.33
N ILE A 139 -23.54 -9.93 -4.97
CA ILE A 139 -22.17 -10.30 -4.61
C ILE A 139 -21.21 -10.13 -5.80
N VAL A 140 -20.01 -9.66 -5.51
CA VAL A 140 -18.85 -9.66 -6.40
C VAL A 140 -17.90 -10.75 -5.92
N LYS A 141 -17.60 -11.72 -6.79
CA LYS A 141 -16.55 -12.73 -6.56
C LYS A 141 -15.27 -12.30 -7.25
N VAL A 142 -14.21 -12.17 -6.48
CA VAL A 142 -12.90 -11.73 -6.94
C VAL A 142 -11.90 -12.82 -6.63
N LYS A 143 -11.23 -13.37 -7.64
CA LYS A 143 -10.09 -14.26 -7.47
C LYS A 143 -8.84 -13.43 -7.30
N THR A 144 -8.26 -13.46 -6.11
CA THR A 144 -7.02 -12.77 -5.80
C THR A 144 -5.84 -13.74 -5.90
N GLY A 145 -4.65 -13.20 -6.16
CA GLY A 145 -3.41 -13.99 -6.20
C GLY A 145 -2.93 -14.45 -4.83
N TYR A 146 -3.43 -13.85 -3.75
CA TYR A 146 -2.91 -14.02 -2.39
C TYR A 146 -3.89 -14.73 -1.42
N ALA A 147 -5.20 -14.67 -1.67
CA ALA A 147 -6.22 -15.21 -0.76
C ALA A 147 -7.27 -16.08 -1.45
N GLY A 148 -7.04 -16.47 -2.71
CA GLY A 148 -8.01 -17.24 -3.49
C GLY A 148 -9.25 -16.40 -3.82
N THR A 149 -10.43 -17.02 -3.89
CA THR A 149 -11.68 -16.31 -4.24
C THR A 149 -12.31 -15.66 -3.02
N ILE A 150 -12.37 -14.33 -3.03
CA ILE A 150 -13.04 -13.50 -2.03
C ILE A 150 -14.45 -13.16 -2.54
N SER A 151 -15.44 -13.18 -1.64
CA SER A 151 -16.81 -12.75 -1.94
C SER A 151 -17.13 -11.44 -1.21
N ILE A 152 -17.54 -10.43 -1.94
CA ILE A 152 -17.79 -9.08 -1.45
C ILE A 152 -19.23 -8.69 -1.76
N GLU A 153 -19.94 -8.09 -0.82
CA GLU A 153 -21.28 -7.54 -1.10
C GLU A 153 -21.17 -6.37 -2.08
N TRP A 154 -21.94 -6.39 -3.17
CA TRP A 154 -21.97 -5.33 -4.20
C TRP A 154 -22.22 -3.94 -3.60
N LYS A 155 -23.06 -3.86 -2.56
CA LYS A 155 -23.37 -2.59 -1.89
C LYS A 155 -22.15 -1.91 -1.25
N LYS A 156 -21.09 -2.69 -0.94
CA LYS A 156 -19.82 -2.19 -0.38
C LYS A 156 -18.81 -1.81 -1.45
N VAL A 157 -19.06 -2.18 -2.71
CA VAL A 157 -18.18 -1.88 -3.84
C VAL A 157 -18.52 -0.49 -4.37
N ARG A 158 -17.52 0.39 -4.41
CA ARG A 158 -17.63 1.73 -4.97
C ARG A 158 -17.29 1.74 -6.46
N GLU A 159 -16.21 1.07 -6.83
CA GLU A 159 -15.69 1.08 -8.19
C GLU A 159 -14.98 -0.24 -8.50
N ILE A 160 -15.14 -0.72 -9.73
CA ILE A 160 -14.31 -1.75 -10.33
C ILE A 160 -13.63 -1.12 -11.54
N ARG A 161 -12.31 -1.16 -11.59
CA ARG A 161 -11.49 -0.59 -12.67
C ARG A 161 -10.60 -1.67 -13.26
N SER A 162 -10.42 -1.64 -14.57
CA SER A 162 -9.45 -2.48 -15.25
C SER A 162 -8.32 -1.63 -15.80
N ASP A 163 -7.09 -2.05 -15.53
CA ASP A 163 -5.90 -1.23 -15.78
C ASP A 163 -5.30 -1.47 -17.17
N ASP A 164 -5.32 -2.70 -17.68
CA ASP A 164 -4.78 -3.03 -19.01
C ASP A 164 -5.86 -3.26 -20.07
N GLU A 165 -6.79 -4.18 -19.81
CA GLU A 165 -7.79 -4.63 -20.81
C GLU A 165 -9.21 -4.21 -20.41
N PRO A 166 -10.05 -3.72 -21.34
CA PRO A 166 -11.40 -3.31 -21.01
C PRO A 166 -12.25 -4.51 -20.54
N MET A 167 -13.02 -4.28 -19.48
CA MET A 167 -14.04 -5.22 -19.03
C MET A 167 -15.19 -5.24 -20.03
N HIS A 168 -15.71 -6.42 -20.29
CA HIS A 168 -16.80 -6.61 -21.22
C HIS A 168 -18.11 -6.77 -20.44
N VAL A 169 -18.88 -5.68 -20.36
CA VAL A 169 -20.16 -5.66 -19.65
C VAL A 169 -21.28 -6.07 -20.60
N ARG A 170 -22.01 -7.12 -20.24
CA ARG A 170 -23.20 -7.55 -20.97
C ARG A 170 -24.43 -6.84 -20.43
N LEU A 171 -25.08 -6.04 -21.26
CA LEU A 171 -26.36 -5.40 -20.92
C LEU A 171 -27.52 -6.33 -21.27
N THR A 172 -28.64 -6.24 -20.55
CA THR A 172 -29.83 -7.04 -20.87
C THR A 172 -30.46 -6.49 -22.15
N GLY A 173 -30.42 -7.26 -23.23
CA GLY A 173 -31.06 -6.93 -24.52
C GLY A 173 -30.16 -6.20 -25.53
N ASN A 174 -29.05 -5.61 -25.08
CA ASN A 174 -28.01 -5.04 -25.94
C ASN A 174 -26.74 -5.89 -25.82
N GLY A 175 -25.92 -5.94 -26.87
CA GLY A 175 -24.69 -6.74 -26.87
C GLY A 175 -23.70 -6.40 -25.74
N THR A 176 -22.53 -7.00 -25.81
CA THR A 176 -21.45 -6.71 -24.86
C THR A 176 -20.78 -5.39 -25.20
N ILE A 177 -20.56 -4.54 -24.19
CA ILE A 177 -19.84 -3.26 -24.34
C ILE A 177 -18.50 -3.29 -23.58
N PRO A 178 -17.41 -2.80 -24.18
CA PRO A 178 -16.14 -2.64 -23.48
C PRO A 178 -16.20 -1.42 -22.55
N VAL A 179 -15.77 -1.57 -21.31
CA VAL A 179 -15.74 -0.52 -20.28
C VAL A 179 -14.43 -0.58 -19.50
N LYS A 180 -13.87 0.58 -19.15
CA LYS A 180 -12.66 0.70 -18.34
C LYS A 180 -12.97 0.69 -16.85
N SER A 181 -14.10 1.27 -16.46
CA SER A 181 -14.57 1.24 -15.07
C SER A 181 -16.08 1.08 -14.94
N ILE A 182 -16.49 0.46 -13.85
CA ILE A 182 -17.87 0.31 -13.38
C ILE A 182 -17.94 1.02 -12.03
N ILE A 183 -18.64 2.13 -11.97
CA ILE A 183 -18.74 2.98 -10.77
C ILE A 183 -20.16 2.92 -10.24
N ARG A 184 -20.31 2.60 -8.95
CA ARG A 184 -21.59 2.65 -8.26
C ARG A 184 -21.87 4.08 -7.80
N ASN A 185 -23.00 4.64 -8.22
CA ASN A 185 -23.45 5.97 -7.85
C ASN A 185 -24.90 5.91 -7.34
N GLY A 186 -25.05 5.69 -6.03
CA GLY A 186 -26.36 5.41 -5.41
C GLY A 186 -26.98 4.14 -6.00
N ASP A 187 -28.19 4.27 -6.55
CA ASP A 187 -28.92 3.19 -7.21
C ASP A 187 -28.58 3.02 -8.70
N ARG A 188 -27.62 3.81 -9.21
CA ARG A 188 -27.19 3.78 -10.61
C ARG A 188 -25.79 3.21 -10.74
N ILE A 189 -25.52 2.68 -11.92
CA ILE A 189 -24.19 2.25 -12.35
C ILE A 189 -23.74 3.18 -13.48
N LEU A 190 -22.57 3.77 -13.32
CA LEU A 190 -21.89 4.51 -14.38
C LEU A 190 -20.87 3.58 -15.02
N LEU A 191 -20.91 3.51 -16.35
CA LEU A 191 -19.97 2.73 -17.16
C LEU A 191 -19.08 3.70 -17.91
N ASP A 192 -17.80 3.69 -17.62
CA ASP A 192 -16.80 4.51 -18.31
C ASP A 192 -16.29 3.73 -19.53
N GLN A 193 -16.71 4.14 -20.72
CA GLN A 193 -16.27 3.55 -21.98
C GLN A 193 -14.99 4.26 -22.45
N GLN A 194 -14.01 3.52 -22.99
CA GLN A 194 -12.93 4.16 -23.71
C GLN A 194 -13.52 4.89 -24.92
N SER A 195 -13.36 6.21 -24.99
CA SER A 195 -13.43 6.92 -26.26
C SER A 195 -12.28 6.43 -27.13
N GLU A 196 -12.59 5.97 -28.35
CA GLU A 196 -11.59 5.66 -29.39
C GLU A 196 -10.67 6.86 -29.69
#